data_AF-A0A7C3FU35-F1
#
_entry.id   AF-A0A7C3FU35-F1
#
_cell.length_a   1.000
_cell.length_b   1.000
_cell.length_c   1.000
_cell.angle_alpha   90.00
_cell.angle_beta   90.00
_cell.angle_gamma   90.00
#
_symmetry.space_group_name_H-M   'P 1'
#
loop_
_entity.id
_entity.type
_entity.pdbx_description
1 polymer ?
#
loop_
_entity_poly.entity_id
_entity_poly.type
_entity_poly.pdbx_seq_one_letter_code
_entity_poly.pdbx_strand_id
1 'polypeptide(L)' 'MGSDLEKIRTLLDYWIEHNKEHGQEFTEWAEKMKDADKPIVSAELLQASLDMDKATEHLFKAREKL' A
#
# COMPACT_ATOMS: atom_id res chain seq x y z
N MET A 1 -26.15 14.64 1.68
CA MET A 1 -24.82 14.79 2.29
C MET A 1 -24.60 13.54 3.11
N GLY A 2 -23.68 12.67 2.70
CA GLY A 2 -23.40 11.45 3.47
C GLY A 2 -22.77 11.81 4.80
N SER A 3 -23.06 11.04 5.84
CA SER A 3 -22.39 11.19 7.13
C SER A 3 -20.88 10.94 6.97
N ASP A 4 -20.06 11.53 7.83
CA ASP A 4 -18.60 11.28 7.81
C ASP A 4 -18.27 9.78 7.89
N LEU A 5 -19.18 8.98 8.47
CA LEU A 5 -19.10 7.51 8.54
C LEU A 5 -19.18 6.84 7.16
N GLU A 6 -20.10 7.27 6.29
CA GLU A 6 -20.23 6.74 4.92
C GLU A 6 -19.02 7.15 4.06
N LYS A 7 -18.53 8.38 4.29
CA LYS A 7 -17.34 8.90 3.62
C LYS A 7 -16.09 8.11 4.01
N ILE A 8 -15.85 7.88 5.30
CA ILE A 8 -14.67 7.12 5.73
C ILE A 8 -14.73 5.66 5.27
N ARG A 9 -15.92 5.05 5.22
CA ARG A 9 -16.11 3.69 4.67
C ARG A 9 -15.65 3.61 3.21
N THR A 10 -16.06 4.59 2.40
CA THR A 10 -15.69 4.67 0.97
C THR A 10 -14.19 4.91 0.80
N LEU A 11 -13.60 5.80 1.62
CA LEU A 11 -12.17 6.10 1.58
C LEU A 11 -11.31 4.90 1.99
N LEU A 12 -11.72 4.14 3.00
CA LEU A 12 -11.01 2.93 3.42
C LEU A 12 -10.99 1.88 2.31
N ASP A 13 -12.14 1.62 1.67
CA ASP A 13 -12.22 0.68 0.55
C ASP A 13 -11.31 1.13 -0.62
N TYR A 14 -11.27 2.43 -0.93
CA TYR A 14 -10.38 3.00 -1.94
C TYR A 14 -8.90 2.88 -1.58
N TRP A 15 -8.49 3.29 -0.37
CA TRP A 15 -7.09 3.25 0.05
C TRP A 15 -6.54 1.83 0.15
N ILE A 16 -7.36 0.87 0.59
CA ILE A 16 -6.98 -0.54 0.63
C ILE A 16 -6.59 -1.04 -0.76
N GLU A 17 -7.37 -0.71 -1.78
CA GLU A 17 -7.08 -1.14 -3.14
C GLU A 17 -5.85 -0.42 -3.70
N HIS A 18 -5.80 0.90 -3.54
CA HIS A 18 -4.71 1.71 -4.06
C HIS A 18 -3.36 1.38 -3.41
N ASN A 19 -3.35 1.05 -2.12
CA ASN A 19 -2.13 0.61 -1.43
C ASN A 19 -1.59 -0.70 -2.01
N LYS A 20 -2.45 -1.64 -2.42
CA LYS A 20 -1.99 -2.88 -3.08
C LYS A 20 -1.36 -2.58 -4.43
N GLU A 21 -1.96 -1.68 -5.22
CA GLU A 21 -1.39 -1.23 -6.50
C GLU A 21 0.00 -0.62 -6.29
N HIS A 22 0.16 0.26 -5.28
CA HIS A 22 1.46 0.83 -4.93
C HIS A 22 2.46 -0.21 -4.45
N GLY A 23 2.06 -1.16 -3.60
CA GLY A 23 2.94 -2.23 -3.12
C GLY A 23 3.48 -3.11 -4.26
N GLN A 24 2.64 -3.39 -5.27
CA GLN A 24 3.04 -4.07 -6.49
C GLN A 24 4.02 -3.24 -7.32
N GLU A 25 3.69 -1.97 -7.58
CA GLU A 25 4.56 -1.07 -8.33
C GLU A 25 5.95 -0.91 -7.68
N PHE A 26 6.01 -0.82 -6.35
CA PHE A 26 7.28 -0.75 -5.61
C PHE A 26 8.11 -2.03 -5.81
N THR A 27 7.46 -3.19 -5.83
CA THR A 27 8.13 -4.48 -6.06
C THR A 27 8.70 -4.56 -7.47
N GLU A 28 7.91 -4.17 -8.49
CA GLU A 28 8.37 -4.14 -9.88
C GLU A 28 9.57 -3.20 -10.09
N TRP A 29 9.57 -2.03 -9.44
CA TRP A 29 10.70 -1.13 -9.49
C TRP A 29 11.90 -1.63 -8.70
N ALA A 30 11.69 -2.34 -7.59
CA ALA A 30 12.77 -2.96 -6.86
C ALA A 30 13.53 -3.98 -7.71
N GLU A 31 12.81 -4.78 -8.52
CA GLU A 31 13.41 -5.70 -9.48
C GLU A 31 14.25 -4.96 -10.53
N LYS A 32 13.70 -3.91 -11.15
CA LYS A 32 14.43 -3.07 -12.10
C LYS A 32 15.69 -2.44 -11.50
N MET A 33 15.65 -2.02 -10.23
CA MET A 33 16.82 -1.45 -9.54
C MET A 33 17.87 -2.50 -9.21
N LYS A 34 17.45 -3.73 -8.91
CA LYS A 34 18.38 -4.85 -8.75
C LYS A 34 19.10 -5.15 -10.06
N ASP A 35 18.37 -5.19 -11.18
CA ASP A 35 18.94 -5.43 -12.52
C ASP A 35 19.87 -4.29 -12.97
N ALA A 36 19.65 -3.08 -12.47
CA ALA A 36 20.50 -1.91 -12.70
C ALA A 36 21.72 -1.80 -11.74
N ASP A 37 22.07 -2.86 -11.02
CA ASP A 37 23.15 -2.91 -10.02
C ASP A 37 23.01 -1.84 -8.92
N LYS A 38 21.77 -1.59 -8.48
CA LYS A 38 21.42 -0.69 -7.37
C LYS A 38 20.74 -1.47 -6.22
N PRO A 39 21.44 -2.42 -5.58
CA PRO A 39 20.84 -3.31 -4.58
C PRO A 39 20.30 -2.58 -3.34
N ILE A 40 20.90 -1.46 -2.94
CA ILE A 40 20.41 -0.66 -1.80
C ILE A 40 19.05 -0.02 -2.14
N VAL A 41 18.92 0.58 -3.33
CA VAL A 41 17.64 1.19 -3.76
C VAL A 41 16.56 0.12 -3.91
N SER A 42 16.93 -1.04 -4.46
CA SER A 42 16.03 -2.21 -4.52
C SER A 42 15.54 -2.63 -3.14
N ALA A 43 16.43 -2.72 -2.15
CA ALA A 43 16.06 -3.09 -0.78
C ALA A 43 15.11 -2.07 -0.13
N GLU A 44 15.35 -0.77 -0.29
CA GLU A 44 14.45 0.27 0.24
C GLU A 44 13.05 0.22 -0.42
N LEU A 45 12.96 -0.07 -1.72
CA LEU A 45 11.69 -0.23 -2.41
C LEU A 45 10.92 -1.49 -1.95
N LEU A 46 11.63 -2.60 -1.72
CA LEU A 46 11.01 -3.80 -1.11
C LEU A 46 10.52 -3.50 0.30
N GLN A 47 11.29 -2.76 1.10
CA GLN A 47 10.88 -2.37 2.44
C GLN A 47 9.63 -1.47 2.40
N ALA A 48 9.57 -0.52 1.46
CA ALA A 48 8.39 0.31 1.25
C ALA A 48 7.15 -0.51 0.85
N SER A 49 7.32 -1.55 0.02
CA SER A 49 6.23 -2.48 -0.31
C SER A 49 5.71 -3.22 0.93
N LEU A 50 6.60 -3.75 1.76
CA LEU A 50 6.22 -4.43 3.01
C LEU A 50 5.51 -3.50 4.00
N ASP A 51 5.94 -2.24 4.09
CA ASP A 51 5.29 -1.27 4.96
C ASP A 51 3.92 -0.82 4.41
N MET A 52 3.74 -0.81 3.09
CA MET A 52 2.45 -0.60 2.44
C MET A 52 1.47 -1.74 2.74
N ASP A 53 1.93 -2.99 2.74
CA ASP A 53 1.11 -4.14 3.15
C ASP A 53 0.65 -4.03 4.60
N LYS A 54 1.54 -3.63 5.52
CA LYS A 54 1.18 -3.39 6.93
C LYS A 54 0.14 -2.28 7.07
N ALA A 55 0.33 -1.17 6.35
CA ALA A 55 -0.63 -0.07 6.34
C ALA A 55 -2.01 -0.57 5.87
N THR A 56 -2.03 -1.36 4.79
CA THR A 56 -3.24 -1.97 4.24
C THR A 56 -3.94 -2.89 5.26
N GLU A 57 -3.18 -3.70 6.00
CA GLU A 57 -3.74 -4.55 7.08
C GLU A 57 -4.43 -3.72 8.16
N HIS A 58 -3.85 -2.59 8.56
CA HIS A 58 -4.48 -1.68 9.52
C HIS A 58 -5.75 -1.04 8.96
N LEU A 59 -5.78 -0.66 7.69
CA LEU A 59 -6.97 -0.12 7.03
C LEU A 59 -8.09 -1.16 6.93
N PHE A 60 -7.77 -2.42 6.60
CA PHE A 60 -8.72 -3.53 6.64
C PHE A 60 -9.33 -3.70 8.03
N LYS A 61 -8.50 -3.75 9.08
CA LYS A 61 -8.98 -3.87 10.48
C LYS A 61 -9.87 -2.69 10.89
N ALA A 62 -9.58 -1.48 10.41
CA ALA A 62 -10.44 -0.32 10.64
C ALA A 62 -11.77 -0.48 9.91
N ARG A 63 -11.74 -0.95 8.65
CA ARG A 63 -12.92 -1.13 7.80
C ARG A 63 -13.89 -2.19 8.32
N GLU A 64 -13.37 -3.25 8.95
CA GLU A 64 -14.17 -4.31 9.59
C GLU A 64 -14.89 -3.86 10.87
N LYS A 65 -14.45 -2.76 11.48
CA LYS A 65 -15.01 -2.22 12.73
C LYS A 65 -16.06 -1.13 12.50
N LEU A 66 -16.33 -0.78 11.24
CA LEU A 66 -17.36 0.17 10.81
C LEU A 66 -18.59 -0.55 10.26
#